data_AF-A0A023AZD1-F1
#
_entry.id   AF-A0A023AZD1-F1
#
_cell.length_a   1.000
_cell.length_b   1.000
_cell.length_c   1.000
_cell.angle_alpha   90.00
_cell.angle_beta   90.00
_cell.angle_gamma   90.00
#
_symmetry.space_group_name_H-M   'P 1'
#
loop_
_entity.id
_entity.type
_entity.pdbx_description
1 polymer ?
#
loop_
_entity_poly.entity_id
_entity_poly.type
_entity_poly.pdbx_seq_one_letter_code
_entity_poly.pdbx_strand_id
1 'polypeptide(L)' 'MWMGEPETDLLYTEEEAVGFSIYKSVPLEEWEWDDSAGCYLLECPCGDAFSITKEDIAKGYRVCECPSCSLKVRIIVQ' A
#
# COMPACT_ATOMS: atom_id res chain seq x y z
N MET A 1 36.58 36.88 -14.84
CA MET A 1 35.45 36.53 -13.95
C MET A 1 34.20 36.60 -14.79
N TRP A 2 33.85 35.47 -15.42
CA TRP A 2 32.62 35.37 -16.21
C TRP A 2 31.64 34.49 -15.46
N MET A 3 30.49 35.10 -15.19
CA MET A 3 29.22 34.43 -14.99
C MET A 3 29.00 33.45 -16.13
N GLY A 4 28.63 32.23 -15.79
CA GLY A 4 28.39 31.14 -16.72
C GLY A 4 27.88 29.92 -15.99
N GLU A 5 26.82 30.09 -15.19
CA GLU A 5 25.74 29.09 -15.17
C GLU A 5 25.06 29.22 -16.54
N PRO A 6 24.69 28.14 -17.27
CA PRO A 6 23.76 27.13 -16.75
C PRO A 6 23.90 25.72 -17.43
N GLU A 7 22.90 24.86 -17.22
CA GLU A 7 22.51 23.72 -18.09
C GLU A 7 23.19 22.36 -17.88
N THR A 8 22.63 21.57 -16.96
CA THR A 8 22.02 20.26 -17.29
C THR A 8 20.86 20.01 -16.31
N ASP A 9 19.63 20.40 -16.65
CA ASP A 9 18.67 19.54 -17.37
C ASP A 9 18.18 18.43 -16.39
N LEU A 10 17.24 18.67 -15.47
CA LEU A 10 15.88 19.20 -15.65
C LEU A 10 15.13 18.65 -16.87
N LEU A 11 15.41 17.39 -17.22
CA LEU A 11 14.48 16.52 -17.94
C LEU A 11 14.27 15.21 -17.17
N TYR A 12 13.48 15.28 -16.09
CA TYR A 12 12.49 14.24 -15.80
C TYR A 12 11.24 14.94 -15.31
N THR A 13 10.21 14.85 -16.15
CA THR A 13 8.91 15.48 -16.06
C THR A 13 8.16 15.14 -14.78
N GLU A 14 7.52 16.17 -14.23
CA GLU A 14 6.30 16.18 -13.42
C GLU A 14 5.50 14.88 -13.35
N GLU A 15 5.59 14.16 -12.23
CA GLU A 15 4.43 13.68 -11.45
C GLU A 15 4.98 12.96 -10.22
N GLU A 16 4.49 13.35 -9.04
CA GLU A 16 4.88 12.78 -7.77
C GLU A 16 4.62 11.28 -7.78
N ALA A 17 5.67 10.48 -8.01
CA ALA A 17 5.67 9.06 -7.70
C ALA A 17 5.60 8.97 -6.17
N VAL A 18 4.39 9.15 -5.63
CA VAL A 18 4.05 8.94 -4.23
C VAL A 18 4.63 7.59 -3.87
N GLY A 19 5.70 7.62 -3.07
CA GLY A 19 6.46 6.48 -2.61
C GLY A 19 5.65 5.60 -1.69
N PHE A 20 4.59 4.98 -2.20
CA PHE A 20 3.89 3.90 -1.53
C PHE A 20 4.64 2.60 -1.84
N SER A 21 5.64 2.29 -1.03
CA SER A 21 6.27 0.97 -1.02
C SER A 21 5.28 -0.05 -0.48
N ILE A 22 4.45 -0.59 -1.38
CA ILE A 22 3.63 -1.76 -1.11
C ILE A 22 4.56 -2.96 -0.98
N TYR A 23 4.48 -3.64 0.16
CA TYR A 23 5.26 -4.82 0.47
C TYR A 23 4.90 -5.99 -0.45
N LYS A 24 3.60 -6.31 -0.53
CA LYS A 24 3.07 -7.41 -1.34
C LYS A 24 1.63 -7.10 -1.76
N SER A 25 1.26 -7.61 -2.92
CA SER A 25 -0.13 -7.71 -3.35
C SER A 25 -0.65 -9.12 -3.08
N VAL A 26 -1.77 -9.23 -2.37
CA VAL A 26 -2.39 -10.50 -1.99
C VAL A 26 -3.83 -10.50 -2.49
N PRO A 27 -4.31 -11.54 -3.18
CA PRO A 27 -5.68 -11.63 -3.63
C PRO A 27 -6.63 -11.83 -2.45
N LEU A 28 -7.85 -11.30 -2.51
CA LEU A 28 -8.82 -11.37 -1.40
C LEU A 28 -9.16 -12.81 -0.97
N GLU A 29 -9.03 -13.78 -1.87
CA GLU A 29 -9.23 -15.21 -1.59
C GLU A 29 -8.20 -15.81 -0.62
N GLU A 30 -7.01 -15.22 -0.49
CA GLU A 30 -5.98 -15.63 0.47
C GLU A 30 -6.20 -15.02 1.87
N TRP A 31 -7.16 -14.09 2.01
CA TRP A 31 -7.46 -13.46 3.30
C TRP A 31 -8.46 -14.30 4.09
N GLU A 32 -8.25 -14.42 5.39
CA GLU A 32 -9.18 -15.09 6.29
C GLU A 32 -10.33 -14.15 6.65
N TRP A 33 -11.58 -14.61 6.48
CA TRP A 33 -12.75 -13.83 6.89
C TRP A 33 -13.11 -14.14 8.34
N ASP A 34 -13.10 -13.11 9.19
CA ASP A 34 -13.60 -13.20 10.55
C ASP A 34 -15.03 -12.65 10.64
N ASP A 35 -15.99 -13.55 10.85
CA ASP A 35 -17.41 -13.18 10.96
C ASP A 35 -17.72 -12.43 12.27
N SER A 36 -16.92 -12.66 13.32
CA SER A 36 -17.12 -12.03 14.62
C SER A 36 -16.73 -10.55 14.61
N ALA A 37 -15.70 -10.19 13.85
CA ALA A 37 -15.19 -8.83 13.70
C ALA A 37 -15.68 -8.16 12.41
N GLY A 38 -16.18 -8.92 11.43
CA GLY A 38 -16.66 -8.40 10.15
C GLY A 38 -15.54 -7.87 9.26
N CYS A 39 -14.35 -8.45 9.36
CA CYS A 39 -13.16 -8.01 8.65
C CYS A 39 -12.35 -9.18 8.09
N TYR A 40 -11.58 -8.88 7.05
CA TYR A 40 -10.58 -9.78 6.49
C TYR A 40 -9.27 -9.61 7.25
N LEU A 41 -8.71 -10.73 7.68
CA LEU A 41 -7.45 -10.84 8.40
C LEU A 41 -6.39 -11.49 7.51
N LEU A 42 -5.16 -11.00 7.60
CA LEU A 42 -4.01 -11.59 6.93
C LEU A 42 -2.81 -11.62 7.87
N GLU A 43 -2.20 -12.80 8.02
CA GLU A 43 -0.99 -12.97 8.83
C GLU A 43 0.17 -12.13 8.28
N CYS A 44 0.73 -11.26 9.12
CA CYS A 44 1.91 -10.46 8.78
C CYS A 44 3.16 -11.16 9.33
N PRO A 45 4.27 -11.22 8.56
CA PRO A 45 5.52 -11.84 9.01
C PRO A 45 6.17 -11.18 10.24
N CYS A 46 5.65 -10.04 10.70
CA CYS A 46 6.09 -9.42 11.95
C CYS A 46 5.49 -10.04 13.22
N GLY A 47 4.47 -10.88 13.10
CA GLY A 47 3.74 -11.48 14.23
C GLY A 47 2.40 -10.82 14.56
N ASP A 48 2.02 -9.76 13.85
CA ASP A 48 0.69 -9.14 13.89
C ASP A 48 -0.17 -9.56 12.68
N ALA A 49 -1.43 -9.13 12.62
CA ALA A 49 -2.30 -9.36 11.47
C ALA A 49 -2.73 -8.02 10.83
N PHE A 50 -2.83 -8.00 9.50
CA PHE A 50 -3.57 -6.95 8.81
C PHE A 50 -5.05 -7.17 9.02
N SER A 51 -5.81 -6.09 9.15
CA SER A 51 -7.28 -6.13 9.21
C SER A 51 -7.89 -5.12 8.25
N ILE A 52 -8.97 -5.50 7.59
CA ILE A 52 -9.75 -4.59 6.73
C ILE A 52 -11.22 -4.99 6.68
N THR A 53 -12.11 -4.01 6.75
CA THR A 53 -13.53 -4.29 6.65
C THR A 53 -13.95 -4.57 5.21
N LYS A 54 -15.00 -5.38 5.03
CA LYS A 54 -15.61 -5.57 3.72
C LYS A 54 -16.16 -4.26 3.13
N GLU A 55 -16.59 -3.34 4.00
CA GLU A 55 -17.11 -2.04 3.60
C GLU A 55 -16.01 -1.16 2.98
N ASP A 56 -14.80 -1.18 3.55
CA ASP A 56 -13.62 -0.49 3.00
C ASP A 56 -13.27 -1.02 1.61
N ILE A 57 -13.27 -2.35 1.43
CA ILE A 57 -13.02 -2.98 0.13
C ILE A 57 -14.11 -2.57 -0.88
N ALA A 58 -15.37 -2.53 -0.47
CA ALA A 58 -16.50 -2.11 -1.30
C ALA A 58 -16.43 -0.63 -1.70
N LYS A 59 -15.89 0.23 -0.82
CA LYS A 59 -15.61 1.65 -1.10
C LYS A 59 -14.41 1.86 -2.03
N GLY A 60 -13.61 0.82 -2.29
CA GLY A 60 -12.41 0.87 -3.12
C GLY A 60 -11.09 1.01 -2.35
N TYR A 61 -11.13 0.94 -1.02
CA TYR A 61 -9.92 0.87 -0.20
C TYR A 61 -9.35 -0.54 -0.27
N ARG A 62 -8.18 -0.64 -0.88
CA ARG A 62 -7.49 -1.93 -1.09
C ARG A 62 -6.07 -1.92 -0.57
N VAL A 63 -5.77 -1.02 0.36
CA VAL A 63 -4.45 -0.95 0.98
C VAL A 63 -4.64 -1.12 2.47
N CYS A 64 -4.02 -2.16 3.01
CA CYS A 64 -3.98 -2.39 4.46
C CYS A 64 -2.62 -2.02 4.98
N GLU A 65 -2.61 -1.44 6.17
CA GLU A 65 -1.39 -1.13 6.91
C GLU A 65 -1.34 -1.99 8.18
N CYS A 66 -0.18 -2.57 8.46
CA CYS A 66 0.02 -3.30 9.70
C CYS A 66 0.30 -2.32 10.84
N PRO A 67 -0.44 -2.38 11.97
CA PRO A 67 -0.25 -1.46 13.09
C PRO A 67 1.14 -1.58 13.75
N SER A 68 1.81 -2.73 13.62
CA SER A 68 3.11 -2.97 14.25
C SER A 68 4.31 -2.67 13.33
N CYS A 69 4.17 -2.73 12.01
CA CYS A 69 5.32 -2.62 11.10
C CYS A 69 5.20 -1.56 10.01
N SER A 70 4.08 -0.84 9.93
CA SER A 70 3.79 0.12 8.84
C SER A 70 3.95 -0.48 7.44
N LEU A 71 4.03 -1.82 7.33
CA LEU A 71 4.02 -2.53 6.06
C LEU A 71 2.66 -2.30 5.43
N LYS A 72 2.67 -2.15 4.11
CA LYS A 72 1.46 -1.91 3.33
C LYS A 72 1.25 -3.04 2.37
N VAL A 73 0.09 -3.67 2.41
CA VAL A 73 -0.28 -4.74 1.47
C VAL A 73 -1.44 -4.27 0.60
N ARG A 74 -1.40 -4.62 -0.68
CA ARG A 74 -2.47 -4.30 -1.63
C ARG A 74 -3.36 -5.52 -1.84
N ILE A 75 -4.66 -5.33 -1.70
CA ILE A 75 -5.67 -6.35 -1.99
C ILE A 75 -5.97 -6.33 -3.48
N ILE A 76 -5.85 -7.49 -4.11
CA ILE A 76 -6.29 -7.69 -5.50
C ILE A 76 -7.63 -8.45 -5.44
N VAL A 77 -8.65 -7.96 -6.15
CA VAL A 77 -9.82 -8.81 -6.44
C VAL A 77 -9.68 -9.17 -7.91
N GLN A 78 -9.64 -10.46 -8.20
CA GLN A 78 -9.61 -11.01 -9.55
C GLN A 78 -10.92 -11.71 -9.85
#